data_AF-A0A9W7DFG1-F1
#
_entry.id   AF-A0A9W7DFG1-F1
#
_cell.length_a   1.000
_cell.length_b   1.000
_cell.length_c   1.000
_cell.angle_alpha   90.00
_cell.angle_beta   90.00
_cell.angle_gamma   90.00
#
_symmetry.space_group_name_H-M   'P 1'
#
loop_
_entity.id
_entity.type
_entity.pdbx_description
1 polymer ?
#
loop_
_entity_poly.entity_id
_entity_poly.type
_entity_poly.pdbx_seq_one_letter_code
_entity_poly.pdbx_strand_id
1 'polypeptide(L)' 'MKVTIEFSLPVEYRKKGVDILTNKFMEFQSDKYTRKTAHAEAAKRENDIFHKSFTVYEYNSGMSIIIFRIEHKII' A
#
# COMPACT_ATOMS: atom_id res chain seq x y z
N MET A 1 23.37 -18.25 13.38
CA MET A 1 22.30 -18.60 12.42
C MET A 1 21.24 -17.51 12.50
N LYS A 2 21.02 -16.71 11.44
CA LYS A 2 20.02 -15.63 11.45
C LYS A 2 18.71 -16.25 10.96
N VAL A 3 17.73 -16.43 11.85
CA VAL A 3 16.41 -16.92 11.47
C VAL A 3 15.65 -15.75 10.88
N THR A 4 15.46 -15.74 9.57
CA THR A 4 14.57 -14.78 8.90
C THR A 4 13.17 -15.35 8.95
N ILE A 5 12.28 -14.74 9.74
CA ILE A 5 10.85 -15.04 9.67
C ILE A 5 10.30 -14.22 8.52
N GLU A 6 9.94 -14.87 7.42
CA GLU A 6 9.30 -14.21 6.28
C GLU A 6 7.81 -14.00 6.59
N PHE A 7 7.43 -12.74 6.82
CA PHE A 7 6.03 -12.35 6.84
C PHE A 7 5.42 -12.63 5.46
N SER A 8 4.31 -13.36 5.44
CA SER A 8 3.60 -13.69 4.21
C SER A 8 2.12 -13.32 4.33
N LEU A 9 1.59 -12.80 3.22
CA LEU A 9 0.17 -12.55 3.03
C LEU A 9 -0.28 -13.24 1.75
N PRO A 10 -1.51 -13.75 1.69
CA PRO A 10 -2.08 -14.25 0.43
C PRO A 10 -1.98 -13.18 -0.66
N VAL A 11 -1.61 -13.58 -1.89
CA VAL A 11 -1.47 -12.67 -3.04
C VAL A 11 -2.75 -11.87 -3.29
N GLU A 12 -3.90 -12.50 -3.08
CA GLU A 12 -5.21 -11.85 -3.22
C GLU A 12 -5.43 -10.73 -2.21
N TYR A 13 -4.92 -10.88 -0.98
CA TYR A 13 -5.00 -9.84 0.04
C TYR A 13 -4.13 -8.65 -0.35
N ARG A 14 -2.93 -8.91 -0.87
CA ARG A 14 -2.05 -7.86 -1.40
C ARG A 14 -2.65 -7.12 -2.58
N LYS A 15 -3.26 -7.84 -3.54
CA LYS A 15 -3.98 -7.24 -4.68
C LYS A 15 -5.10 -6.31 -4.21
N LYS A 16 -5.91 -6.73 -3.23
CA LYS A 16 -6.94 -5.88 -2.62
C LYS A 16 -6.33 -4.62 -1.98
N GLY A 17 -5.18 -4.73 -1.32
CA GLY A 17 -4.45 -3.57 -0.79
C GLY A 17 -4.08 -2.57 -1.88
N VAL A 18 -3.52 -3.04 -3.00
CA VAL A 18 -3.18 -2.20 -4.16
C VAL A 18 -4.42 -1.53 -4.74
N ASP A 19 -5.53 -2.27 -4.90
CA ASP A 19 -6.78 -1.71 -5.43
C ASP A 19 -7.34 -0.60 -4.53
N ILE A 20 -7.30 -0.79 -3.20
CA ILE A 20 -7.73 0.22 -2.22
C ILE A 20 -6.89 1.49 -2.38
N LEU A 21 -5.56 1.38 -2.40
CA LEU A 21 -4.68 2.53 -2.57
C LEU A 21 -4.88 3.22 -3.91
N THR A 22 -5.05 2.44 -4.98
CA THR A 22 -5.32 2.97 -6.33
C THR A 22 -6.58 3.82 -6.34
N ASN A 23 -7.66 3.33 -5.73
CA ASN A 23 -8.91 4.07 -5.64
C ASN A 23 -8.76 5.35 -4.80
N LYS A 24 -8.01 5.30 -3.69
CA LYS A 24 -7.73 6.50 -2.88
C LYS A 24 -6.93 7.55 -3.65
N PHE A 25 -5.93 7.15 -4.44
CA PHE A 25 -5.22 8.08 -5.32
C PHE A 25 -6.15 8.72 -6.35
N MET A 26 -7.05 7.95 -6.95
CA MET A 26 -8.02 8.47 -7.91
C MET A 26 -9.06 9.39 -7.26
N GLU A 27 -9.47 9.12 -6.03
CA GLU A 27 -10.46 9.92 -5.30
C GLU A 27 -9.87 11.28 -4.87
N PHE A 28 -8.65 11.28 -4.30
CA PHE A 28 -8.08 12.47 -3.67
C PHE A 28 -7.00 13.18 -4.49
N GLN A 29 -6.38 12.52 -5.46
CA GLN A 29 -5.22 13.04 -6.20
C GLN A 29 -5.30 12.80 -7.72
N SER A 30 -6.50 12.80 -8.29
CA SER A 30 -6.73 12.62 -9.73
C SER A 30 -6.11 13.72 -10.60
N ASP A 31 -5.80 14.88 -10.03
CA ASP A 31 -5.05 15.96 -10.66
C ASP A 31 -3.58 15.59 -10.93
N LYS A 32 -3.01 14.69 -10.12
CA LYS A 32 -1.62 14.24 -10.22
C LYS A 32 -1.47 12.86 -10.85
N TYR A 33 -2.48 12.01 -10.72
CA TYR A 33 -2.41 10.61 -11.13
C TYR A 33 -3.52 10.22 -12.11
N THR A 34 -3.13 9.57 -13.21
CA THR A 34 -4.03 8.73 -14.01
C THR A 34 -4.27 7.39 -13.31
N ARG A 35 -5.31 6.65 -13.69
CA ARG A 35 -5.57 5.30 -13.12
C ARG A 35 -4.39 4.35 -13.26
N LYS A 36 -3.69 4.40 -14.40
CA LYS A 36 -2.50 3.57 -14.67
C LYS A 36 -1.34 3.95 -13.74
N THR A 37 -1.06 5.24 -13.60
CA THR A 37 0.03 5.73 -12.73
C THR A 37 -0.30 5.58 -11.25
N ALA A 38 -1.57 5.75 -10.85
CA ALA A 38 -2.07 5.51 -9.51
C ALA A 38 -1.88 4.05 -9.10
N HIS A 39 -2.21 3.10 -9.99
CA HIS A 39 -2.02 1.68 -9.73
C HIS A 39 -0.54 1.32 -9.56
N ALA A 40 0.34 1.87 -10.39
CA ALA A 40 1.79 1.64 -10.26
C ALA A 40 2.34 2.20 -8.93
N GLU A 41 1.94 3.40 -8.53
CA GLU A 41 2.36 4.00 -7.26
C GLU A 41 1.78 3.25 -6.05
N ALA A 42 0.50 2.85 -6.11
CA ALA A 42 -0.14 2.02 -5.11
C ALA A 42 0.59 0.68 -4.91
N ALA A 43 0.95 -0.01 -5.99
CA ALA A 43 1.70 -1.26 -5.93
C ALA A 43 3.08 -1.08 -5.27
N LYS A 44 3.77 0.02 -5.60
CA LYS A 44 5.06 0.34 -4.99
C LYS A 44 4.92 0.58 -3.48
N ARG A 45 3.96 1.40 -3.06
CA ARG A 45 3.72 1.73 -1.64
C ARG A 45 3.29 0.51 -0.83
N GLU A 46 2.38 -0.30 -1.37
CA GLU A 46 1.95 -1.55 -0.73
C GLU A 46 3.13 -2.51 -0.57
N ASN A 47 3.97 -2.63 -1.60
CA ASN A 47 5.14 -3.50 -1.55
C ASN A 47 6.17 -3.03 -0.52
N ASP A 48 6.39 -1.72 -0.39
CA ASP A 48 7.26 -1.14 0.64
C ASP A 48 6.72 -1.39 2.05
N ILE A 49 5.40 -1.30 2.25
CA ILE A 49 4.76 -1.63 3.54
C ILE A 49 4.94 -3.12 3.84
N PHE A 50 4.65 -3.99 2.87
CA PHE A 50 4.76 -5.44 3.02
C PHE A 50 6.15 -5.87 3.48
N HIS A 51 7.21 -5.38 2.84
CA HIS A 51 8.60 -5.75 3.18
C HIS A 51 9.09 -5.15 4.49
N LYS A 52 8.41 -4.12 5.03
CA LYS A 52 8.72 -3.54 6.34
C LYS A 52 7.88 -4.12 7.47
N SER A 53 6.89 -4.95 7.14
CA SER A 53 5.97 -5.54 8.11
C SER A 53 6.45 -6.92 8.51
N PHE A 54 6.36 -7.23 9.80
CA PHE A 54 6.59 -8.57 10.33
C PHE A 54 5.29 -9.25 10.75
N THR A 55 4.22 -8.45 10.88
CA THR A 55 2.88 -8.92 11.25
C THR A 55 1.80 -8.32 10.35
N VAL A 56 0.63 -8.98 10.32
CA VAL A 56 -0.57 -8.46 9.62
C VAL A 56 -1.01 -7.11 10.20
N TYR A 57 -0.82 -6.92 11.51
CA TYR A 57 -1.15 -5.67 12.19
C TYR A 57 -0.28 -4.51 11.70
N GLU A 58 1.03 -4.70 11.60
CA GLU A 58 1.95 -3.69 11.06
C GLU A 58 1.66 -3.37 9.60
N TYR A 59 1.36 -4.40 8.80
CA TYR A 59 0.94 -4.21 7.41
C TYR A 59 -0.31 -3.34 7.32
N ASN A 60 -1.36 -3.68 8.06
CA ASN A 60 -2.61 -2.92 8.05
C ASN A 60 -2.40 -1.49 8.56
N SER A 61 -1.59 -1.31 9.61
CA SER A 61 -1.23 0.01 10.13
C SER A 61 -0.49 0.86 9.08
N GLY A 62 0.49 0.27 8.38
CA GLY A 62 1.21 0.91 7.29
C GLY A 62 0.29 1.32 6.14
N MET A 63 -0.66 0.46 5.77
CA MET A 63 -1.70 0.77 4.77
C MET A 63 -2.55 1.96 5.21
N SER A 64 -3.03 2.00 6.46
CA SER A 64 -3.80 3.11 6.99
C SER A 64 -3.02 4.44 6.99
N ILE A 65 -1.73 4.41 7.35
CA ILE A 65 -0.87 5.60 7.30
C ILE A 65 -0.75 6.12 5.86
N ILE A 66 -0.56 5.23 4.88
CA ILE A 66 -0.50 5.66 3.48
C ILE A 66 -1.83 6.23 3.00
N ILE A 67 -2.99 5.64 3.33
CA ILE A 67 -4.26 6.24 2.88
C ILE A 67 -4.44 7.63 3.50
N PHE A 68 -4.11 7.80 4.80
CA PHE A 68 -4.16 9.11 5.44
C PHE A 68 -3.31 10.14 4.68
N ARG A 69 -2.10 9.77 4.27
CA ARG A 69 -1.23 10.64 3.48
C ARG A 69 -1.78 10.92 2.08
N ILE A 70 -2.42 9.94 1.44
CA ILE A 70 -3.11 10.15 0.14
C ILE A 70 -4.22 11.19 0.31
N GLU A 71 -5.10 10.98 1.29
CA GLU A 71 -6.27 11.83 1.56
C GLU A 71 -5.88 13.28 1.86
N HIS A 72 -4.75 13.48 2.55
CA HIS A 72 -4.25 14.81 2.91
C HIS A 72 -3.22 15.37 1.91
N LYS A 73 -3.02 14.71 0.76
CA LYS A 73 -2.08 15.15 -0.29
C LYS A 73 -0.63 15.33 0.17
N ILE A 74 -0.16 14.50 1.12
CA ILE A 74 1.19 14.52 1.73
C ILE A 74 2.10 13.46 1.09
N ILE A 75 1.86 13.13 -0.17
CA ILE A 75 2.61 12.14 -0.97
C ILE A 75 3.29 12.84 -2.14
#